data_AF-A0A964U506-F1
#
_entry.id   AF-A0A964U506-F1
#
_cell.length_a   1.000
_cell.length_b   1.000
_cell.length_c   1.000
_cell.angle_alpha   90.00
_cell.angle_beta   90.00
_cell.angle_gamma   90.00
#
_symmetry.space_group_name_H-M   'P 1'
#
loop_
_entity.id
_entity.type
_entity.pdbx_description
1 polymer ?
#
loop_
_entity_poly.entity_id
_entity_poly.type
_entity_poly.pdbx_seq_one_letter_code
_entity_poly.pdbx_strand_id
1 'polypeptide(L)'
;MIRARRLLAALALGLALASGWQAVALWRAGGWWVDRAEESLAQVYTTALARAATPTRVAELLDARLVETPRNWHVIDALLAENTPLPPDLQSRLATARAEDFSLAAKASACGLCAYDLSQCTLGPDLACGIGVNLTVAGDLLALGREGLAAGQGAEVDRLDVALALVGVAATGAVVVTGGTSYTVKAGAGLMRVAHRMGRLAPDLRRVYTRALREGVDWAALSRGVPLARATRAEALKPAIRLTDDIGAMRASAGTRGTLYLMGAADTVPEARAMARTARALGPRSTTALDVLGKSRVLRLGLRLSNEAIAFVASLGAAFAAVASLLATLLGGRVLRRLRRIL
;
A
#
# COMPACT_ATOMS: atom_id res chain seq x y z
N MET A 1 4.04 -56.79 -17.06
CA MET A 1 3.70 -55.41 -17.50
C MET A 1 2.47 -54.78 -16.83
N ILE A 2 1.33 -55.48 -16.66
CA ILE A 2 0.09 -54.88 -16.10
C ILE A 2 0.23 -54.44 -14.62
N ARG A 3 0.97 -55.19 -13.79
CA ARG A 3 1.19 -54.85 -12.37
C ARG A 3 2.06 -53.59 -12.19
N ALA A 4 3.15 -53.46 -12.95
CA ALA A 4 4.01 -52.27 -12.93
C ALA A 4 3.26 -50.98 -13.30
N ARG A 5 2.37 -51.07 -14.31
CA ARG A 5 1.55 -49.92 -14.75
C ARG A 5 0.48 -49.51 -13.74
N ARG A 6 -0.02 -50.46 -12.92
CA ARG A 6 -0.95 -50.18 -11.81
C ARG A 6 -0.24 -49.56 -10.60
N LEU A 7 0.97 -50.03 -10.29
CA LEU A 7 1.82 -49.45 -9.25
C LEU A 7 2.20 -48.00 -9.57
N LEU A 8 2.64 -47.72 -10.81
CA LEU A 8 2.95 -46.35 -11.26
C LEU A 8 1.72 -45.43 -11.20
N ALA A 9 0.54 -45.92 -11.56
CA ALA A 9 -0.71 -45.15 -11.49
C ALA A 9 -1.12 -44.85 -10.04
N ALA A 10 -0.98 -45.82 -9.13
CA ALA A 10 -1.26 -45.63 -7.71
C ALA A 10 -0.28 -44.66 -7.06
N LEU A 11 1.01 -44.74 -7.43
CA LEU A 11 2.04 -43.82 -6.95
C LEU A 11 1.78 -42.39 -7.46
N ALA A 12 1.43 -42.24 -8.74
CA ALA A 12 1.08 -40.94 -9.32
C ALA A 12 -0.19 -40.34 -8.68
N LEU A 13 -1.21 -41.16 -8.39
CA LEU A 13 -2.41 -40.71 -7.70
C LEU A 13 -2.13 -40.33 -6.25
N GLY A 14 -1.28 -41.10 -5.55
CA GLY A 14 -0.83 -40.78 -4.19
C GLY A 14 -0.05 -39.46 -4.13
N LEU A 15 0.87 -39.24 -5.07
CA LEU A 15 1.62 -37.98 -5.21
C LEU A 15 0.71 -36.80 -5.56
N ALA A 16 -0.29 -37.02 -6.41
CA ALA A 16 -1.27 -35.99 -6.77
C ALA A 16 -2.19 -35.61 -5.60
N LEU A 17 -2.64 -36.58 -4.80
CA LEU A 17 -3.45 -36.32 -3.61
C LEU A 17 -2.62 -35.67 -2.51
N ALA A 18 -1.36 -36.08 -2.32
CA ALA A 18 -0.45 -35.46 -1.36
C ALA A 18 -0.10 -34.02 -1.73
N SER A 19 0.19 -33.75 -3.01
CA SER A 19 0.46 -32.39 -3.51
C SER A 19 -0.79 -31.50 -3.51
N GLY A 20 -1.96 -32.06 -3.84
CA GLY A 20 -3.26 -31.38 -3.70
C GLY A 20 -3.58 -31.01 -2.26
N TRP A 21 -3.37 -31.94 -1.32
CA TRP A 21 -3.56 -31.70 0.11
C TRP A 21 -2.57 -30.65 0.64
N GLN A 22 -1.30 -30.73 0.24
CA GLN A 22 -0.32 -29.69 0.56
C GLN A 22 -0.75 -28.34 -0.01
N ALA A 23 -1.11 -28.23 -1.30
CA ALA A 23 -1.58 -26.98 -1.90
C ALA A 23 -2.79 -26.37 -1.15
N VAL A 24 -3.75 -27.21 -0.72
CA VAL A 24 -4.92 -26.75 0.06
C VAL A 24 -4.54 -26.36 1.49
N ALA A 25 -3.67 -27.12 2.16
CA ALA A 25 -3.15 -26.77 3.48
C ALA A 25 -2.36 -25.46 3.45
N LEU A 26 -1.57 -25.28 2.40
CA LEU A 26 -0.80 -24.09 2.10
C LEU A 26 -1.67 -22.86 1.78
N TRP A 27 -2.80 -23.07 1.11
CA TRP A 27 -3.78 -22.04 0.84
C TRP A 27 -4.57 -21.64 2.10
N ARG A 28 -4.92 -22.61 2.96
CA ARG A 28 -5.59 -22.37 4.25
C ARG A 28 -4.66 -21.72 5.28
N ALA A 29 -3.35 -21.96 5.20
CA ALA A 29 -2.33 -21.35 6.05
C ALA A 29 -1.84 -19.97 5.55
N GLY A 30 -2.63 -19.27 4.71
CA GLY A 30 -2.25 -18.18 3.81
C GLY A 30 -1.41 -16.99 4.29
N GLY A 31 -0.95 -16.94 5.55
CA GLY A 31 0.07 -15.99 6.03
C GLY A 31 1.50 -16.38 5.66
N TRP A 32 1.90 -17.65 5.82
CA TRP A 32 3.32 -18.04 5.73
C TRP A 32 3.95 -17.80 4.34
N TRP A 33 3.17 -17.91 3.26
CA TRP A 33 3.63 -17.58 1.90
C TRP A 33 3.81 -16.09 1.69
N VAL A 34 2.92 -15.28 2.27
CA VAL A 34 2.99 -13.81 2.19
C VAL A 34 4.22 -13.34 2.96
N ASP A 35 4.41 -13.85 4.18
CA ASP A 35 5.57 -13.54 5.02
C ASP A 35 6.89 -13.91 4.31
N ARG A 36 6.95 -15.12 3.74
CA ARG A 36 8.14 -15.59 3.01
C ARG A 36 8.39 -14.82 1.71
N ALA A 37 7.34 -14.39 1.03
CA ALA A 37 7.46 -13.52 -0.15
C ALA A 37 7.94 -12.11 0.24
N GLU A 38 7.48 -11.58 1.37
CA GLU A 38 7.92 -10.30 1.91
C GLU A 38 9.39 -10.35 2.37
N GLU A 39 9.81 -11.43 3.04
CA GLU A 39 11.22 -11.67 3.42
C GLU A 39 12.13 -11.76 2.19
N SER A 40 11.72 -12.51 1.16
CA SER A 40 12.47 -12.61 -0.09
C SER A 40 12.60 -11.24 -0.77
N LEU A 41 11.51 -10.46 -0.78
CA LEU A 41 11.51 -9.11 -1.32
C LEU A 41 12.45 -8.18 -0.54
N ALA A 42 12.44 -8.28 0.79
CA ALA A 42 13.33 -7.52 1.66
C ALA A 42 14.80 -7.80 1.36
N GLN A 43 15.16 -9.07 1.13
CA GLN A 43 16.54 -9.46 0.77
C GLN A 43 16.97 -8.90 -0.59
N VAL A 44 16.08 -8.95 -1.60
CA VAL A 44 16.33 -8.39 -2.93
C VAL A 44 16.58 -6.88 -2.85
N TYR A 45 15.72 -6.16 -2.12
CA TYR A 45 15.92 -4.72 -1.92
C TYR A 45 17.17 -4.40 -1.12
N THR A 46 17.43 -5.14 -0.04
CA THR A 46 18.62 -4.93 0.82
C THR A 46 19.90 -5.11 0.02
N THR A 47 19.96 -6.14 -0.83
CA THR A 47 21.10 -6.37 -1.72
C THR A 47 21.25 -5.25 -2.76
N ALA A 48 20.13 -4.79 -3.34
CA ALA A 48 20.14 -3.68 -4.29
C ALA A 48 20.61 -2.37 -3.64
N LEU A 49 20.13 -2.09 -2.41
CA LEU A 49 20.52 -0.95 -1.61
C LEU A 49 22.00 -0.99 -1.23
N ALA A 50 22.49 -2.12 -0.73
CA ALA A 50 23.90 -2.27 -0.34
C ALA A 50 24.86 -1.98 -1.51
N ARG A 51 24.44 -2.25 -2.76
CA ARG A 51 25.22 -1.95 -3.96
C ARG A 51 25.12 -0.49 -4.41
N ALA A 52 24.03 0.20 -4.09
CA ALA A 52 23.72 1.52 -4.63
C ALA A 52 23.93 2.66 -3.62
N ALA A 53 23.79 2.41 -2.32
CA ALA A 53 23.96 3.37 -1.24
C ALA A 53 25.45 3.56 -0.90
N THR A 54 26.26 3.93 -1.90
CA THR A 54 27.67 4.26 -1.67
C THR A 54 27.79 5.59 -0.93
N PRO A 55 28.88 5.84 -0.18
CA PRO A 55 29.07 7.12 0.53
C PRO A 55 28.95 8.34 -0.39
N THR A 56 29.54 8.26 -1.58
CA THR A 56 29.43 9.32 -2.61
C THR A 56 27.99 9.52 -3.05
N ARG A 57 27.25 8.43 -3.33
CA ARG A 57 25.86 8.54 -3.79
C ARG A 57 24.94 9.10 -2.72
N VAL A 58 25.13 8.70 -1.46
CA VAL A 58 24.35 9.24 -0.34
C VAL A 58 24.67 10.72 -0.12
N ALA A 59 25.95 11.12 -0.22
CA ALA A 59 26.34 12.52 -0.13
C ALA A 59 25.72 13.39 -1.24
N GLU A 60 25.77 12.93 -2.50
CA GLU A 60 25.11 13.61 -3.64
C GLU A 60 23.60 13.80 -3.41
N LEU A 61 22.92 12.76 -2.90
CA LEU A 61 21.49 12.83 -2.61
C LEU A 61 21.20 13.82 -1.49
N LEU A 62 21.99 13.79 -0.41
CA LEU A 62 21.86 14.74 0.70
C LEU A 62 22.07 16.18 0.23
N ASP A 63 23.08 16.44 -0.61
CA ASP A 63 23.30 17.74 -1.22
C ASP A 63 22.09 18.21 -2.05
N ALA A 64 21.54 17.32 -2.87
CA ALA A 64 20.34 17.61 -3.64
C ALA A 64 19.12 17.94 -2.75
N ARG A 65 18.97 17.26 -1.60
CA ARG A 65 17.87 17.53 -0.65
C ARG A 65 18.07 18.78 0.18
N LEU A 66 19.31 19.18 0.43
CA LEU A 66 19.62 20.38 1.20
C LEU A 66 19.26 21.68 0.47
N VAL A 67 19.19 21.64 -0.86
CA VAL A 67 18.82 22.81 -1.68
C VAL A 67 17.32 22.92 -1.95
N GLU A 68 16.53 21.89 -1.63
CA GLU A 68 15.07 21.92 -1.77
C GLU A 68 14.45 22.99 -0.85
N THR A 69 13.44 23.71 -1.35
CA THR A 69 12.66 24.68 -0.57
C THR A 69 11.16 24.38 -0.70
N PRO A 70 10.49 23.87 0.36
CA PRO A 70 11.05 23.48 1.65
C PRO A 70 11.86 22.17 1.59
N ARG A 71 12.86 22.03 2.48
CA ARG A 71 13.70 20.82 2.57
C ARG A 71 12.91 19.61 3.02
N ASN A 72 13.12 18.46 2.38
CA ASN A 72 12.48 17.21 2.77
C ASN A 72 13.26 16.49 3.88
N TRP A 73 13.09 16.94 5.12
CA TRP A 73 13.76 16.37 6.29
C TRP A 73 13.46 14.90 6.54
N HIS A 74 12.31 14.38 6.10
CA HIS A 74 12.02 12.94 6.17
C HIS A 74 12.99 12.12 5.32
N VAL A 75 13.30 12.57 4.10
CA VAL A 75 14.25 11.90 3.23
C VAL A 75 15.68 12.07 3.74
N ILE A 76 16.03 13.29 4.19
CA ILE A 76 17.35 13.56 4.76
C ILE A 76 17.60 12.63 5.97
N ASP A 77 16.67 12.55 6.92
CA ASP A 77 16.78 11.67 8.09
C ASP A 77 16.86 10.19 7.68
N ALA A 78 16.13 9.77 6.64
CA ALA A 78 16.17 8.40 6.12
C ALA A 78 17.52 8.05 5.44
N LEU A 79 18.14 9.00 4.76
CA LEU A 79 19.48 8.84 4.18
C LEU A 79 20.57 8.82 5.27
N LEU A 80 20.47 9.69 6.28
CA LEU A 80 21.40 9.72 7.41
C LEU A 80 21.36 8.42 8.24
N ALA A 81 20.20 7.76 8.30
CA ALA A 81 20.04 6.47 8.98
C ALA A 81 20.84 5.31 8.33
N GLU A 82 21.38 5.47 7.11
CA GLU A 82 22.26 4.48 6.49
C GLU A 82 23.68 4.48 7.09
N ASN A 83 24.02 5.45 7.95
CA ASN A 83 25.30 5.55 8.67
C ASN A 83 26.54 5.47 7.76
N THR A 84 26.44 5.98 6.53
CA THR A 84 27.58 6.07 5.62
C THR A 84 28.50 7.24 6.00
N PRO A 85 29.83 7.12 5.84
CA PRO A 85 30.74 8.23 6.11
C PRO A 85 30.45 9.42 5.19
N LEU A 86 30.30 10.62 5.77
CA LEU A 86 30.01 11.86 5.05
C LEU A 86 31.19 12.84 5.12
N PRO A 87 31.42 13.65 4.07
CA PRO A 87 32.40 14.74 4.12
C PRO A 87 32.14 15.71 5.29
N PRO A 88 33.16 16.20 6.00
CA PRO A 88 32.98 17.13 7.12
C PRO A 88 32.22 18.41 6.76
N ASP A 89 32.42 18.92 5.54
CA ASP A 89 31.68 20.08 5.01
C ASP A 89 30.17 19.82 4.87
N LEU A 90 29.79 18.65 4.37
CA LEU A 90 28.38 18.27 4.25
C LEU A 90 27.75 18.14 5.64
N GLN A 91 28.47 17.59 6.61
CA GLN A 91 28.00 17.47 7.99
C GLN A 91 27.75 18.84 8.63
N SER A 92 28.64 19.82 8.41
CA SER A 92 28.44 21.18 8.94
C SER A 92 27.24 21.87 8.29
N ARG A 93 27.07 21.73 6.97
CA ARG A 93 25.91 22.27 6.23
C ARG A 93 24.60 21.63 6.69
N LEU A 94 24.57 20.32 6.93
CA LEU A 94 23.41 19.62 7.50
C LEU A 94 23.06 20.14 8.89
N ALA A 95 24.06 20.33 9.76
CA ALA A 95 23.86 20.84 11.11
C ALA A 95 23.31 22.28 11.10
N THR A 96 23.87 23.16 10.26
CA THR A 96 23.40 24.53 10.09
C THR A 96 21.96 24.56 9.56
N ALA A 97 21.67 23.85 8.46
CA ALA A 97 20.31 23.77 7.91
C ALA A 97 19.31 23.23 8.93
N ARG A 98 19.71 22.25 9.75
CA ARG A 98 18.85 21.72 10.82
C ARG A 98 18.61 22.75 11.91
N ALA A 99 19.63 23.51 12.31
CA ALA A 99 19.46 24.55 13.32
C ALA A 99 18.50 25.67 12.85
N GLU A 100 18.57 26.04 11.57
CA GLU A 100 17.66 27.01 10.94
C GLU A 100 16.21 26.49 10.95
N ASP A 101 15.98 25.32 10.35
CA ASP A 101 14.64 24.77 10.12
C ASP A 101 13.97 24.24 11.40
N PHE A 102 14.77 23.85 12.40
CA PHE A 102 14.28 23.36 13.70
C PHE A 102 14.40 24.40 14.83
N SER A 103 14.66 25.66 14.51
CA SER A 103 14.57 26.76 15.47
C SER A 103 13.16 26.87 16.07
N LEU A 104 13.03 27.41 17.28
CA LEU A 104 11.74 27.52 17.97
C LEU A 104 10.73 28.35 17.15
N ALA A 105 11.21 29.46 16.56
CA ALA A 105 10.39 30.33 15.72
C ALA A 105 9.93 29.64 14.42
N ALA A 106 10.84 28.96 13.71
CA ALA A 106 10.51 28.23 12.49
C ALA A 106 9.53 27.07 12.75
N LYS A 107 9.72 26.33 13.85
CA LYS A 107 8.79 25.30 14.28
C LYS A 107 7.41 25.87 14.61
N ALA A 108 7.34 26.96 15.36
CA ALA A 108 6.07 27.56 15.74
C ALA A 108 5.29 28.07 14.52
N SER A 109 5.96 28.75 13.58
CA SER A 109 5.32 29.26 12.36
C SER A 109 4.89 28.12 11.43
N ALA A 110 5.76 27.14 11.16
CA ALA A 110 5.43 26.00 10.30
C ALA A 110 4.30 25.15 10.91
N CYS A 111 4.32 24.93 12.22
CA CYS A 111 3.26 24.24 12.95
C CYS A 111 1.91 24.97 12.83
N GLY A 112 1.89 26.29 13.02
CA GLY A 112 0.66 27.10 12.90
C GLY A 112 0.08 27.09 11.48
N LEU A 113 0.93 27.29 10.47
CA LEU A 113 0.54 27.24 9.06
C LEU A 113 0.01 25.86 8.67
N CYS A 114 0.75 24.79 9.02
CA CYS A 114 0.35 23.41 8.73
C CYS A 114 -0.92 22.99 9.49
N ALA A 115 -1.14 23.47 10.72
CA ALA A 115 -2.38 23.23 11.46
C ALA A 115 -3.59 23.91 10.80
N TYR A 116 -3.39 25.11 10.23
CA TYR A 116 -4.44 25.87 9.55
C TYR A 116 -4.75 25.32 8.15
N ASP A 117 -3.71 25.09 7.35
CA ASP A 117 -3.79 24.63 5.97
C ASP A 117 -2.80 23.48 5.73
N LEU A 118 -3.35 22.28 5.55
CA LEU A 118 -2.57 21.07 5.28
C LEU A 118 -1.76 21.15 3.97
N SER A 119 -2.13 22.02 3.03
CA SER A 119 -1.36 22.21 1.80
C SER A 119 0.02 22.82 2.04
N GLN A 120 0.18 23.52 3.16
CA GLN A 120 1.45 24.14 3.57
C GLN A 120 2.32 23.22 4.44
N CYS A 121 1.84 22.03 4.80
CA CYS A 121 2.62 21.08 5.57
C CYS A 121 3.78 20.50 4.75
N THR A 122 4.94 20.39 5.39
CA THR A 122 6.09 19.65 4.89
C THR A 122 6.12 18.23 5.48
N LEU A 123 7.04 17.38 5.03
CA LEU A 123 7.30 16.07 5.66
C LEU A 123 8.24 16.19 6.88
N GLY A 124 8.38 17.39 7.44
CA GLY A 124 9.20 17.70 8.59
C GLY A 124 8.47 17.53 9.93
N PRO A 125 8.95 18.19 11.00
CA PRO A 125 8.34 18.12 12.34
C PRO A 125 6.96 18.80 12.42
N ASP A 126 6.69 19.77 11.55
CA ASP A 126 5.44 20.52 11.42
C ASP A 126 4.24 19.62 11.09
N LEU A 127 4.46 18.52 10.35
CA LEU A 127 3.42 17.57 10.00
C LEU A 127 2.68 17.02 11.23
N ALA A 128 3.37 16.86 12.37
CA ALA A 128 2.74 16.40 13.60
C ALA A 128 1.65 17.35 14.10
N CYS A 129 1.81 18.66 13.87
CA CYS A 129 0.81 19.67 14.21
C CYS A 129 -0.41 19.61 13.29
N GLY A 130 -0.19 19.54 11.98
CA GLY A 130 -1.28 19.40 11.00
C GLY A 130 -2.08 18.13 11.21
N ILE A 131 -1.40 17.01 11.45
CA ILE A 131 -2.03 15.71 11.72
C ILE A 131 -2.76 15.70 13.06
N GLY A 132 -2.12 16.18 14.14
CA GLY A 132 -2.71 16.16 15.47
C GLY A 132 -4.04 16.90 15.55
N VAL A 133 -4.22 17.96 14.76
CA VAL A 133 -5.48 18.71 14.67
C VAL A 133 -6.46 18.04 13.69
N ASN A 134 -6.00 17.66 12.50
CA ASN A 134 -6.90 17.26 11.40
C ASN A 134 -7.24 15.75 11.33
N LEU A 135 -6.51 14.87 12.02
CA LEU A 135 -6.82 13.43 12.12
C LEU A 135 -7.72 13.07 13.32
N THR A 136 -8.22 14.09 14.04
CA THR A 136 -9.17 13.91 15.15
C THR A 136 -10.61 13.93 14.63
N VAL A 137 -11.55 13.39 15.42
CA VAL A 137 -12.99 13.50 15.14
C VAL A 137 -13.42 14.97 15.05
N ALA A 138 -12.78 15.85 15.84
CA ALA A 138 -12.98 17.30 15.72
C ALA A 138 -12.55 17.83 14.35
N GLY A 139 -11.43 17.34 13.79
CA GLY A 139 -10.97 17.68 12.44
C GLY A 139 -11.94 17.24 11.32
N ASP A 140 -12.60 16.09 11.47
CA ASP A 140 -13.64 15.63 10.54
C ASP A 140 -14.93 16.47 10.64
N LEU A 141 -15.35 16.86 11.85
CA LEU A 141 -16.51 17.73 12.05
C LEU A 141 -16.26 19.16 11.55
N LEU A 142 -15.06 19.71 11.80
CA LEU A 142 -14.65 21.02 11.29
C LEU A 142 -14.52 21.04 9.76
N ALA A 143 -14.22 19.91 9.13
CA ALA A 143 -14.24 19.77 7.67
C ALA A 143 -15.64 19.88 7.11
N LEU A 144 -16.56 19.08 7.66
CA LEU A 144 -17.96 19.07 7.25
C LEU A 144 -18.61 20.43 7.52
N GLY A 145 -18.23 21.09 8.61
CA GLY A 145 -18.65 22.46 8.92
C GLY A 145 -18.14 23.49 7.91
N ARG A 146 -16.84 23.46 7.56
CA ARG A 146 -16.23 24.38 6.57
C ARG A 146 -16.83 24.20 5.17
N GLU A 147 -16.93 22.96 4.70
CA GLU A 147 -17.50 22.66 3.38
C GLU A 147 -19.02 22.91 3.35
N GLY A 148 -19.72 22.73 4.49
CA GLY A 148 -21.13 23.09 4.64
C GLY A 148 -21.37 24.61 4.59
N LEU A 149 -20.48 25.40 5.21
CA LEU A 149 -20.47 26.86 5.10
C LEU A 149 -20.16 27.31 3.67
N ALA A 150 -19.17 26.70 3.02
CA ALA A 150 -18.83 26.97 1.62
C ALA A 150 -20.02 26.68 0.68
N ALA A 151 -20.71 25.55 0.87
CA ALA A 151 -21.93 25.22 0.14
C ALA A 151 -23.05 26.24 0.38
N GLY A 152 -23.22 26.71 1.62
CA GLY A 152 -24.19 27.76 1.97
C GLY A 152 -23.87 29.14 1.40
N GLN A 153 -22.60 29.40 1.09
CA GLN A 153 -22.12 30.64 0.48
C GLN A 153 -22.00 30.55 -1.05
N GLY A 154 -22.38 29.42 -1.66
CA GLY A 154 -22.30 29.20 -3.11
C GLY A 154 -20.87 28.99 -3.65
N ALA A 155 -19.90 28.67 -2.79
CA ALA A 155 -18.53 28.36 -3.18
C ALA A 155 -18.40 26.91 -3.73
N GLU A 156 -17.34 26.64 -4.50
CA GLU A 156 -17.06 25.29 -4.99
C GLU A 156 -16.72 24.33 -3.84
N VAL A 157 -17.48 23.25 -3.73
CA VAL A 157 -17.31 22.22 -2.69
C VAL A 157 -16.34 21.14 -3.18
N ASP A 158 -15.29 20.85 -2.41
CA ASP A 158 -14.42 19.70 -2.69
C ASP A 158 -15.14 18.40 -2.32
N ARG A 159 -15.84 17.84 -3.29
CA ARG A 159 -16.62 16.60 -3.14
C ARG A 159 -15.76 15.41 -2.70
N LEU A 160 -14.45 15.41 -2.95
CA LEU A 160 -13.56 14.34 -2.49
C LEU A 160 -13.24 14.51 -0.99
N ASP A 161 -12.99 15.72 -0.51
CA ASP A 161 -12.74 15.97 0.91
C ASP A 161 -13.98 15.67 1.76
N VAL A 162 -15.17 16.11 1.32
CA VAL A 162 -16.45 15.80 1.98
C VAL A 162 -16.67 14.29 2.06
N ALA A 163 -16.40 13.59 0.96
CA ALA A 163 -16.66 12.16 0.90
C ALA A 163 -15.62 11.34 1.69
N LEU A 164 -14.35 11.76 1.73
CA LEU A 164 -13.33 11.17 2.60
C LEU A 164 -13.65 11.42 4.08
N ALA A 165 -14.12 12.62 4.44
CA ALA A 165 -14.59 12.94 5.79
C ALA A 165 -15.82 12.08 6.17
N LEU A 166 -16.78 11.91 5.26
CA LEU A 166 -17.93 11.03 5.47
C LEU A 166 -17.50 9.58 5.69
N VAL A 167 -16.53 9.07 4.92
CA VAL A 167 -15.96 7.74 5.13
C VAL A 167 -15.24 7.64 6.48
N GLY A 168 -14.50 8.66 6.90
CA GLY A 168 -13.84 8.72 8.22
C GLY A 168 -14.84 8.67 9.40
N VAL A 169 -15.93 9.44 9.31
CA VAL A 169 -17.02 9.45 10.29
C VAL A 169 -17.78 8.12 10.29
N ALA A 170 -18.11 7.60 9.11
CA ALA A 170 -18.76 6.30 8.91
C ALA A 170 -17.95 5.14 9.49
N ALA A 171 -16.66 5.12 9.20
CA ALA A 171 -15.74 4.12 9.73
C ALA A 171 -15.70 4.19 11.26
N THR A 172 -15.69 5.41 11.83
CA THR A 172 -15.74 5.62 13.29
C THR A 172 -17.04 5.08 13.90
N GLY A 173 -18.18 5.26 13.24
CA GLY A 173 -19.46 4.67 13.67
C GLY A 173 -19.49 3.14 13.53
N ALA A 174 -18.83 2.59 12.51
CA ALA A 174 -18.74 1.15 12.29
C ALA A 174 -17.78 0.44 13.28
N VAL A 175 -16.77 1.13 13.83
CA VAL A 175 -15.87 0.60 14.89
C VAL A 175 -16.68 0.05 16.07
N VAL A 176 -17.77 0.73 16.44
CA VAL A 176 -18.64 0.34 17.56
C VAL A 176 -19.41 -0.95 17.26
N VAL A 177 -19.57 -1.32 15.99
CA VAL A 177 -20.45 -2.41 15.55
C VAL A 177 -19.67 -3.64 15.05
N THR A 178 -18.51 -3.49 14.41
CA THR A 178 -17.89 -4.59 13.62
C THR A 178 -16.60 -5.19 14.18
N GLY A 179 -16.11 -4.79 15.35
CA GLY A 179 -15.09 -5.54 16.10
C GLY A 179 -13.77 -5.84 15.36
N GLY A 180 -13.05 -4.82 14.88
CA GLY A 180 -11.59 -4.94 14.66
C GLY A 180 -11.02 -4.48 13.30
N THR A 181 -11.79 -4.47 12.21
CA THR A 181 -11.31 -4.01 10.88
C THR A 181 -11.32 -2.49 10.68
N SER A 182 -11.95 -1.76 11.61
CA SER A 182 -12.30 -0.37 11.43
C SER A 182 -11.16 0.62 11.74
N TYR A 183 -10.07 0.18 12.39
CA TYR A 183 -8.94 1.05 12.76
C TYR A 183 -7.99 1.31 11.59
N THR A 184 -7.67 0.29 10.79
CA THR A 184 -6.81 0.43 9.58
C THR A 184 -7.50 1.26 8.51
N VAL A 185 -8.81 1.04 8.31
CA VAL A 185 -9.63 1.82 7.37
C VAL A 185 -9.74 3.29 7.80
N LYS A 186 -9.95 3.56 9.11
CA LYS A 186 -9.96 4.94 9.64
C LYS A 186 -8.59 5.62 9.48
N ALA A 187 -7.51 4.92 9.81
CA ALA A 187 -6.17 5.44 9.68
C ALA A 187 -5.79 5.71 8.21
N GLY A 188 -6.22 4.83 7.29
CA GLY A 188 -6.01 5.01 5.85
C GLY A 188 -6.83 6.16 5.28
N ALA A 189 -8.11 6.31 5.66
CA ALA A 189 -8.97 7.40 5.19
C ALA A 189 -8.51 8.78 5.69
N GLY A 190 -8.12 8.89 6.98
CA GLY A 190 -7.56 10.13 7.53
C GLY A 190 -6.22 10.49 6.89
N LEU A 191 -5.34 9.51 6.66
CA LEU A 191 -4.07 9.75 5.99
C LEU A 191 -4.24 10.12 4.51
N MET A 192 -5.23 9.53 3.84
CA MET A 192 -5.60 9.84 2.48
C MET A 192 -6.08 11.29 2.34
N ARG A 193 -6.88 11.77 3.29
CA ARG A 193 -7.30 13.16 3.36
C ARG A 193 -6.11 14.11 3.49
N VAL A 194 -5.18 13.79 4.39
CA VAL A 194 -3.93 14.53 4.55
C VAL A 194 -3.13 14.53 3.24
N ALA A 195 -2.97 13.36 2.59
CA ALA A 195 -2.27 13.24 1.32
C ALA A 195 -2.92 14.08 0.20
N HIS A 196 -4.25 14.08 0.11
CA HIS A 196 -5.01 14.88 -0.85
C HIS A 196 -4.79 16.38 -0.63
N ARG A 197 -4.97 16.87 0.61
CA ARG A 197 -4.79 18.29 0.93
C ARG A 197 -3.34 18.76 0.79
N MET A 198 -2.36 17.88 1.04
CA MET A 198 -0.94 18.14 0.78
C MET A 198 -0.55 18.07 -0.71
N GLY A 199 -1.50 17.77 -1.62
CA GLY A 199 -1.21 17.58 -3.04
C GLY A 199 -0.36 16.35 -3.37
N ARG A 200 -0.23 15.40 -2.44
CA ARG A 200 0.59 14.18 -2.54
C ARG A 200 -0.19 12.98 -3.10
N LEU A 201 -1.34 13.24 -3.71
CA LEU A 201 -2.23 12.22 -4.20
C LEU A 201 -2.44 12.37 -5.71
N ALA A 202 -1.90 11.40 -6.46
CA ALA A 202 -2.00 11.42 -7.91
C ALA A 202 -3.46 11.40 -8.41
N PRO A 203 -3.75 12.03 -9.56
CA PRO A 203 -5.08 12.07 -10.14
C PRO A 203 -5.73 10.69 -10.31
N ASP A 204 -4.95 9.66 -10.66
CA ASP A 204 -5.43 8.30 -10.85
C ASP A 204 -5.94 7.67 -9.55
N LEU A 205 -5.23 7.91 -8.44
CA LEU A 205 -5.65 7.46 -7.13
C LEU A 205 -6.94 8.17 -6.74
N ARG A 206 -7.03 9.50 -6.94
CA ARG A 206 -8.26 10.28 -6.72
C ARG A 206 -9.45 9.72 -7.52
N ARG A 207 -9.23 9.27 -8.75
CA ARG A 207 -10.29 8.68 -9.61
C ARG A 207 -10.88 7.41 -9.01
N VAL A 208 -10.08 6.57 -8.33
CA VAL A 208 -10.60 5.37 -7.65
C VAL A 208 -11.61 5.76 -6.57
N TYR A 209 -11.27 6.73 -5.74
CA TYR A 209 -12.13 7.17 -4.63
C TYR A 209 -13.37 7.91 -5.12
N THR A 210 -13.21 8.88 -6.03
CA THR A 210 -14.35 9.61 -6.60
C THR A 210 -15.33 8.68 -7.30
N ARG A 211 -14.84 7.67 -8.04
CA ARG A 211 -15.67 6.63 -8.64
C ARG A 211 -16.39 5.79 -7.58
N ALA A 212 -15.66 5.28 -6.59
CA ALA A 212 -16.22 4.46 -5.52
C ALA A 212 -17.32 5.20 -4.76
N LEU A 213 -17.17 6.51 -4.52
CA LEU A 213 -18.16 7.33 -3.82
C LEU A 213 -19.37 7.65 -4.68
N ARG A 214 -19.16 7.92 -5.98
CA ARG A 214 -20.26 8.15 -6.93
C ARG A 214 -21.11 6.90 -7.13
N GLU A 215 -20.48 5.74 -7.24
CA GLU A 215 -21.15 4.46 -7.56
C GLU A 215 -21.58 3.70 -6.30
N GLY A 216 -20.90 3.93 -5.19
CA GLY A 216 -21.04 3.20 -3.94
C GLY A 216 -21.86 3.88 -2.87
N VAL A 217 -22.29 5.12 -3.06
CA VAL A 217 -23.14 5.86 -2.12
C VAL A 217 -24.41 6.33 -2.81
N ASP A 218 -25.56 5.93 -2.29
CA ASP A 218 -26.86 6.47 -2.66
C ASP A 218 -27.11 7.77 -1.88
N TRP A 219 -26.68 8.89 -2.48
CA TRP A 219 -26.82 10.22 -1.91
C TRP A 219 -28.28 10.64 -1.72
N ALA A 220 -29.21 10.13 -2.54
CA ALA A 220 -30.64 10.41 -2.42
C ALA A 220 -31.29 9.61 -1.29
N ALA A 221 -30.80 8.41 -0.98
CA ALA A 221 -31.19 7.68 0.22
C ALA A 221 -30.65 8.37 1.49
N LEU A 222 -29.38 8.80 1.46
CA LEU A 222 -28.78 9.53 2.58
C LEU A 222 -29.52 10.84 2.91
N SER A 223 -29.88 11.64 1.89
CA SER A 223 -30.63 12.89 2.10
C SER A 223 -32.03 12.67 2.69
N ARG A 224 -32.58 11.45 2.53
CA ARG A 224 -33.85 11.02 3.14
C ARG A 224 -33.68 10.38 4.53
N GLY A 225 -32.47 10.45 5.11
CA GLY A 225 -32.17 9.92 6.43
C GLY A 225 -31.98 8.39 6.49
N VAL A 226 -31.79 7.73 5.34
CA VAL A 226 -31.50 6.29 5.34
C VAL A 226 -30.12 6.06 5.97
N PRO A 227 -29.98 5.08 6.89
CA PRO A 227 -28.69 4.77 7.49
C PRO A 227 -27.63 4.42 6.45
N LEU A 228 -26.41 4.91 6.64
CA LEU A 228 -25.32 4.77 5.68
C LEU A 228 -25.04 3.32 5.26
N ALA A 229 -25.16 2.36 6.18
CA ALA A 229 -24.99 0.94 5.87
C ALA A 229 -25.97 0.43 4.80
N ARG A 230 -27.17 1.01 4.72
CA ARG A 230 -28.20 0.69 3.70
C ARG A 230 -28.11 1.59 2.47
N ALA A 231 -27.53 2.78 2.61
CA ALA A 231 -27.28 3.70 1.50
C ALA A 231 -25.94 3.44 0.80
N THR A 232 -25.16 2.44 1.20
CA THR A 232 -23.88 2.10 0.57
C THR A 232 -23.94 0.78 -0.18
N ARG A 233 -23.24 0.72 -1.31
CA ARG A 233 -23.06 -0.48 -2.14
C ARG A 233 -21.63 -0.97 -1.96
N ALA A 234 -21.45 -1.98 -1.10
CA ALA A 234 -20.13 -2.49 -0.74
C ALA A 234 -19.27 -2.86 -1.95
N GLU A 235 -19.85 -3.48 -2.98
CA GLU A 235 -19.14 -3.86 -4.21
C GLU A 235 -18.47 -2.68 -4.93
N ALA A 236 -19.17 -1.54 -5.03
CA ALA A 236 -18.64 -0.33 -5.66
C ALA A 236 -17.56 0.35 -4.80
N LEU A 237 -17.58 0.13 -3.48
CA LEU A 237 -16.58 0.64 -2.54
C LEU A 237 -15.32 -0.23 -2.46
N LYS A 238 -15.39 -1.50 -2.85
CA LYS A 238 -14.25 -2.45 -2.75
C LYS A 238 -12.93 -1.92 -3.28
N PRO A 239 -12.85 -1.28 -4.47
CA PRO A 239 -11.57 -0.78 -4.98
C PRO A 239 -10.93 0.29 -4.08
N ALA A 240 -11.74 1.20 -3.54
CA ALA A 240 -11.29 2.24 -2.62
C ALA A 240 -10.90 1.66 -1.26
N ILE A 241 -11.68 0.70 -0.73
CA ILE A 241 -11.36 0.00 0.52
C ILE A 241 -10.00 -0.70 0.41
N ARG A 242 -9.78 -1.46 -0.67
CA ARG A 242 -8.49 -2.14 -0.90
C ARG A 242 -7.31 -1.17 -0.97
N LEU A 243 -7.48 -0.03 -1.64
CA LEU A 243 -6.44 0.99 -1.71
C LEU A 243 -6.18 1.62 -0.33
N THR A 244 -7.23 1.84 0.47
CA THR A 244 -7.12 2.31 1.85
C THR A 244 -6.41 1.29 2.74
N ASP A 245 -6.67 -0.01 2.57
CA ASP A 245 -5.95 -1.08 3.28
C ASP A 245 -4.47 -1.11 2.90
N ASP A 246 -4.15 -0.98 1.61
CA ASP A 246 -2.77 -0.87 1.11
C ASP A 246 -2.03 0.33 1.76
N ILE A 247 -2.70 1.49 1.88
CA ILE A 247 -2.18 2.69 2.55
C ILE A 247 -2.04 2.47 4.06
N GLY A 248 -3.01 1.83 4.70
CA GLY A 248 -2.99 1.52 6.13
C GLY A 248 -1.81 0.60 6.48
N ALA A 249 -1.57 -0.43 5.67
CA ALA A 249 -0.41 -1.30 5.78
C ALA A 249 0.90 -0.55 5.52
N MET A 250 0.96 0.31 4.50
CA MET A 250 2.12 1.17 4.22
C MET A 250 2.46 2.05 5.44
N ARG A 251 1.46 2.65 6.09
CA ARG A 251 1.62 3.46 7.30
C ARG A 251 2.12 2.65 8.49
N ALA A 252 1.62 1.43 8.66
CA ALA A 252 2.06 0.55 9.73
C ALA A 252 3.56 0.20 9.59
N SER A 253 4.06 0.03 8.37
CA SER A 253 5.46 -0.36 8.13
C SER A 253 6.44 0.82 7.98
N ALA A 254 6.08 1.85 7.21
CA ALA A 254 6.96 2.99 6.89
C ALA A 254 6.67 4.26 7.73
N GLY A 255 5.64 4.23 8.57
CA GLY A 255 5.15 5.40 9.30
C GLY A 255 4.42 6.39 8.40
N THR A 256 3.88 7.45 9.02
CA THR A 256 3.08 8.47 8.32
C THR A 256 3.89 9.25 7.29
N ARG A 257 5.05 9.80 7.67
CA ARG A 257 5.91 10.58 6.76
C ARG A 257 6.40 9.74 5.58
N GLY A 258 6.82 8.51 5.84
CA GLY A 258 7.20 7.55 4.80
C GLY A 258 6.06 7.23 3.84
N THR A 259 4.85 7.02 4.36
CA THR A 259 3.68 6.76 3.52
C THR A 259 3.34 7.95 2.62
N LEU A 260 3.33 9.17 3.16
CA LEU A 260 3.08 10.38 2.37
C LEU A 260 4.16 10.62 1.30
N TYR A 261 5.41 10.31 1.63
CA TYR A 261 6.51 10.37 0.67
C TYR A 261 6.31 9.37 -0.48
N LEU A 262 6.06 8.10 -0.14
CA LEU A 262 5.84 7.03 -1.10
C LEU A 262 4.60 7.24 -1.96
N MET A 263 3.51 7.75 -1.38
CA MET A 263 2.28 8.10 -2.10
C MET A 263 2.53 9.24 -3.09
N GLY A 264 3.28 10.27 -2.68
CA GLY A 264 3.65 11.39 -3.56
C GLY A 264 4.51 10.97 -4.76
N ALA A 265 5.13 9.80 -4.71
CA ALA A 265 5.88 9.23 -5.83
C ALA A 265 5.08 8.25 -6.70
N ALA A 266 3.87 7.85 -6.28
CA ALA A 266 3.05 6.89 -6.99
C ALA A 266 2.00 7.59 -7.87
N ASP A 267 2.08 7.38 -9.18
CA ASP A 267 1.19 8.03 -10.15
C ASP A 267 -0.05 7.20 -10.42
N THR A 268 0.03 5.88 -10.24
CA THR A 268 -1.03 4.93 -10.59
C THR A 268 -1.33 3.96 -9.45
N VAL A 269 -2.50 3.30 -9.50
CA VAL A 269 -2.88 2.30 -8.48
C VAL A 269 -1.89 1.14 -8.39
N PRO A 270 -1.41 0.54 -9.51
CA PRO A 270 -0.37 -0.50 -9.44
C PRO A 270 0.92 -0.02 -8.77
N GLU A 271 1.32 1.24 -9.02
CA GLU A 271 2.50 1.82 -8.36
C GLU A 271 2.28 2.04 -6.88
N ALA A 272 1.13 2.57 -6.46
CA ALA A 272 0.80 2.71 -5.03
C ALA A 272 0.84 1.37 -4.30
N ARG A 273 0.34 0.30 -4.93
CA ARG A 273 0.46 -1.07 -4.41
C ARG A 273 1.90 -1.56 -4.34
N ALA A 274 2.72 -1.25 -5.34
CA ALA A 274 4.14 -1.59 -5.33
C ALA A 274 4.88 -0.84 -4.21
N MET A 275 4.54 0.42 -3.96
CA MET A 275 5.05 1.19 -2.84
C MET A 275 4.62 0.59 -1.50
N ALA A 276 3.37 0.13 -1.36
CA ALA A 276 2.89 -0.53 -0.15
C ALA A 276 3.63 -1.85 0.13
N ARG A 277 3.95 -2.62 -0.91
CA ARG A 277 4.81 -3.82 -0.80
C ARG A 277 6.24 -3.46 -0.42
N THR A 278 6.79 -2.39 -1.01
CA THR A 278 8.13 -1.90 -0.67
C THR A 278 8.20 -1.47 0.80
N ALA A 279 7.18 -0.76 1.28
CA ALA A 279 7.06 -0.35 2.67
C ALA A 279 6.97 -1.55 3.62
N ARG A 280 6.20 -2.59 3.28
CA ARG A 280 6.16 -3.81 4.10
C ARG A 280 7.50 -4.54 4.15
N ALA A 281 8.17 -4.67 3.01
CA ALA A 281 9.45 -5.36 2.92
C ALA A 281 10.60 -4.62 3.63
N LEU A 282 10.62 -3.28 3.58
CA LEU A 282 11.75 -2.48 4.07
C LEU A 282 11.44 -1.62 5.30
N GLY A 283 10.18 -1.52 5.70
CA GLY A 283 9.74 -0.62 6.74
C GLY A 283 10.15 0.84 6.46
N PRO A 284 10.75 1.55 7.42
CA PRO A 284 11.23 2.93 7.24
C PRO A 284 12.26 3.10 6.11
N ARG A 285 13.08 2.07 5.82
CA ARG A 285 14.10 2.11 4.77
C ARG A 285 13.52 2.12 3.34
N SER A 286 12.21 1.96 3.21
CA SER A 286 11.52 2.13 1.92
C SER A 286 11.69 3.53 1.32
N THR A 287 11.81 4.55 2.17
CA THR A 287 12.10 5.94 1.75
C THR A 287 13.49 6.00 1.13
N THR A 288 14.49 5.46 1.82
CA THR A 288 15.88 5.37 1.33
C THR A 288 15.95 4.55 0.03
N ALA A 289 15.22 3.43 -0.06
CA ALA A 289 15.16 2.63 -1.28
C ALA A 289 14.64 3.43 -2.47
N LEU A 290 13.56 4.19 -2.28
CA LEU A 290 13.01 5.03 -3.33
C LEU A 290 14.01 6.11 -3.77
N ASP A 291 14.74 6.69 -2.83
CA ASP A 291 15.72 7.74 -3.10
C ASP A 291 16.96 7.24 -3.83
N VAL A 292 17.58 6.21 -3.26
CA VAL A 292 18.86 5.69 -3.72
C VAL A 292 18.70 4.90 -5.02
N LEU A 293 17.69 4.04 -5.11
CA LEU A 293 17.47 3.19 -6.28
C LEU A 293 16.66 3.90 -7.38
N GLY A 294 15.87 4.90 -7.01
CA GLY A 294 14.93 5.57 -7.90
C GLY A 294 13.64 4.77 -8.11
N LYS A 295 12.56 5.49 -8.43
CA LYS A 295 11.21 4.95 -8.67
C LYS A 295 11.22 3.74 -9.61
N SER A 296 11.82 3.86 -10.79
CA SER A 296 11.80 2.80 -11.81
C SER A 296 12.47 1.49 -11.36
N ARG A 297 13.53 1.57 -10.55
CA ARG A 297 14.20 0.37 -10.03
C ARG A 297 13.38 -0.23 -8.88
N VAL A 298 12.85 0.59 -7.97
CA VAL A 298 11.99 0.11 -6.89
C VAL A 298 10.77 -0.63 -7.42
N LEU A 299 10.07 -0.04 -8.40
CA LEU A 299 8.90 -0.65 -9.02
C LEU A 299 9.24 -1.97 -9.73
N ARG A 300 10.35 -2.02 -10.49
CA ARG A 300 10.78 -3.26 -11.16
C ARG A 300 11.09 -4.38 -10.17
N LEU A 301 11.81 -4.07 -9.08
CA LEU A 301 12.11 -5.07 -8.03
C LEU A 301 10.82 -5.56 -7.35
N GLY A 302 9.89 -4.65 -7.05
CA GLY A 302 8.60 -4.96 -6.42
C GLY A 302 7.59 -5.68 -7.32
N LEU A 303 7.83 -5.72 -8.64
CA LEU A 303 7.03 -6.46 -9.62
C LEU A 303 7.68 -7.79 -10.02
N ARG A 304 9.01 -7.92 -9.97
CA ARG A 304 9.73 -9.14 -10.35
C ARG A 304 9.30 -10.36 -9.52
N LEU A 305 9.07 -10.16 -8.22
CA LEU A 305 8.58 -11.21 -7.33
C LEU A 305 7.14 -11.65 -7.63
N SER A 306 6.30 -10.75 -8.18
CA SER A 306 4.96 -11.12 -8.64
C SER A 306 5.02 -12.08 -9.83
N ASN A 307 5.99 -11.92 -10.73
CA ASN A 307 6.17 -12.83 -11.86
C ASN A 307 6.69 -14.21 -11.44
N GLU A 308 7.58 -14.29 -10.45
CA GLU A 308 8.05 -15.57 -9.91
C GLU A 308 6.93 -16.31 -9.16
N ALA A 309 6.10 -15.60 -8.40
CA ALA A 309 4.91 -16.16 -7.77
C ALA A 309 3.89 -16.67 -8.82
N ILE A 310 3.65 -15.90 -9.89
CA ILE A 310 2.78 -16.33 -11.01
C ILE A 310 3.37 -17.55 -11.71
N ALA A 311 4.68 -17.58 -11.96
CA ALA A 311 5.36 -18.73 -12.57
C ALA A 311 5.25 -19.99 -11.71
N PHE A 312 5.31 -19.85 -10.38
CA PHE A 312 5.10 -20.95 -9.45
C PHE A 312 3.64 -21.46 -9.44
N VAL A 313 2.65 -20.56 -9.45
CA VAL A 313 1.24 -20.95 -9.56
C VAL A 313 0.97 -21.60 -10.92
N ALA A 314 1.54 -21.08 -11.99
CA ALA A 314 1.43 -21.66 -13.33
C ALA A 314 2.09 -23.04 -13.42
N SER A 315 3.24 -23.25 -12.79
CA SER A 315 3.91 -24.55 -12.77
C SER A 315 3.15 -25.58 -11.93
N LEU A 316 2.53 -25.16 -10.82
CA LEU A 316 1.57 -25.98 -10.07
C LEU A 316 0.37 -26.36 -10.95
N GLY A 317 -0.24 -25.39 -11.64
CA GLY A 317 -1.36 -25.64 -12.56
C GLY A 317 -1.00 -26.62 -13.68
N ALA A 318 0.19 -26.46 -14.26
CA ALA A 318 0.71 -27.38 -15.27
C ALA A 318 0.94 -28.80 -14.72
N ALA A 319 1.43 -28.92 -13.48
CA ALA A 319 1.59 -30.21 -12.81
C ALA A 319 0.24 -30.91 -12.60
N PHE A 320 -0.80 -30.19 -12.15
CA PHE A 320 -2.16 -30.74 -12.03
C PHE A 320 -2.74 -31.18 -13.38
N ALA A 321 -2.56 -30.38 -14.43
CA ALA A 321 -3.02 -30.73 -15.77
C ALA A 321 -2.33 -31.99 -16.31
N ALA A 322 -1.02 -32.15 -16.07
CA ALA A 322 -0.26 -33.33 -16.45
C ALA A 322 -0.76 -34.60 -15.74
N VAL A 323 -1.05 -34.51 -14.44
CA VAL A 323 -1.66 -35.61 -13.68
C VAL A 323 -3.05 -35.97 -14.21
N ALA A 324 -3.90 -34.98 -14.46
CA ALA A 324 -5.25 -35.19 -14.98
C ALA A 324 -5.23 -35.90 -16.35
N SER A 325 -4.32 -35.48 -17.24
CA SER A 325 -4.10 -36.10 -18.55
C SER A 325 -3.63 -37.56 -18.43
N LEU A 326 -2.73 -37.86 -17.49
CA LEU A 326 -2.30 -39.22 -17.19
C LEU A 326 -3.47 -40.11 -16.72
N LEU A 327 -4.35 -39.58 -15.85
CA LEU A 327 -5.52 -40.30 -15.38
C LEU A 327 -6.54 -40.54 -16.49
N ALA A 328 -6.78 -39.54 -17.35
CA ALA A 328 -7.69 -39.64 -18.49
C ALA A 328 -7.24 -40.73 -19.48
N THR A 329 -5.94 -40.80 -19.81
CA THR A 329 -5.41 -41.84 -20.71
C THR A 329 -5.50 -43.24 -20.10
N LEU A 330 -5.32 -43.37 -18.78
CA LEU A 330 -5.46 -44.64 -18.05
C LEU A 330 -6.92 -45.11 -17.95
N LEU A 331 -7.88 -44.19 -17.89
CA LEU A 331 -9.32 -44.49 -17.85
C LEU A 331 -9.86 -44.78 -19.26
N GLY A 332 -9.51 -43.95 -20.25
CA GLY A 332 -9.89 -44.14 -21.65
C GLY A 332 -9.40 -45.48 -22.21
N GLY A 333 -8.17 -45.89 -21.86
CA GLY A 333 -7.65 -47.20 -22.21
C GLY A 333 -8.40 -48.39 -21.58
N ARG A 334 -9.10 -48.20 -20.46
CA ARG A 334 -9.96 -49.24 -19.85
C ARG A 334 -11.33 -49.30 -20.51
N VAL A 335 -11.90 -48.15 -20.87
CA VAL A 335 -13.20 -48.06 -21.57
C VAL A 335 -13.10 -48.69 -22.96
N LEU A 336 -12.08 -48.34 -23.74
CA LEU A 336 -11.84 -48.91 -25.07
C LEU A 336 -11.61 -50.43 -25.04
N ARG A 337 -10.94 -50.94 -24.00
CA ARG A 337 -10.74 -52.39 -23.81
C ARG A 337 -12.01 -53.13 -23.36
N ARG A 338 -12.92 -52.47 -22.64
CA ARG A 338 -14.23 -53.05 -22.33
C ARG A 338 -15.14 -53.06 -23.55
N LEU A 339 -15.16 -51.98 -24.33
CA LEU A 339 -15.92 -51.91 -25.57
C LEU A 339 -15.47 -52.97 -26.59
N ARG A 340 -14.16 -53.20 -26.74
CA ARG A 340 -13.60 -54.29 -27.58
C ARG A 340 -13.86 -55.72 -27.09
N ARG A 341 -14.44 -55.92 -25.90
CA ARG A 341 -14.85 -57.24 -25.40
C ARG A 341 -16.35 -57.47 -25.50
N ILE A 342 -17.10 -56.42 -25.81
CA ILE A 342 -18.56 -56.44 -25.92
C ILE A 342 -18.97 -56.45 -27.40
N LEU A 343 -18.17 -55.84 -28.27
CA LEU A 343 -18.12 -56.09 -29.72
C LEU A 343 -17.30 -57.35 -30.02
#